data_AF-I2H287-F1
#
_entry.id   AF-I2H287-F1
#
_cell.length_a   1.000
_cell.length_b   1.000
_cell.length_c   1.000
_cell.angle_alpha   90.00
_cell.angle_beta   90.00
_cell.angle_gamma   90.00
#
_symmetry.space_group_name_H-M   'P 1'
#
loop_
_entity.id
_entity.type
_entity.pdbx_description
1 polymer ?
#
loop_
_entity_poly.entity_id
_entity_poly.type
_entity_poly.pdbx_seq_one_letter_code
_entity_poly.pdbx_strand_id
1 'polypeptide(L)'
;MQSNNESINEESINSFEQFLKESGLANQQNNIQNQITIICTPNNDTLQTFLECCFKPGGATLNYLDTLGYNSTSLVYEQNIIDDEIHATNNIEGKDLVVANNLILQTEFYSIKHPLDTQELETLSLLLKDTDETSIQWWVLLDWSIGDQSCWLNQIKSTFKTIEEFNKHKTYEFTLWTVNSEHMYSLQRNFGLWSFSHMNFIQQTLRSLCLKFNASLIYIDTTESHAKHQCIAQAVLTNCIESTTPEMVNSSSILIPKIKTHLVLLKF
;
A
#
# COMPACT_ATOMS: atom_id res chain seq x y z
N MET A 1 2.53 -58.68 -30.51
CA MET A 1 1.48 -57.72 -30.11
C MET A 1 1.95 -57.07 -28.82
N GLN A 2 2.13 -55.74 -28.85
CA GLN A 2 2.11 -54.75 -27.74
C GLN A 2 3.02 -55.02 -26.50
N SER A 3 3.75 -54.08 -25.92
CA SER A 3 3.87 -52.62 -26.09
C SER A 3 5.12 -52.17 -25.33
N ASN A 4 6.12 -51.61 -26.02
CA ASN A 4 7.15 -50.76 -25.40
C ASN A 4 6.61 -49.33 -25.45
N ASN A 5 6.07 -48.83 -24.34
CA ASN A 5 5.71 -47.44 -24.15
C ASN A 5 6.24 -47.03 -22.78
N GLU A 6 7.50 -46.63 -22.69
CA GLU A 6 8.08 -45.96 -21.52
C GLU A 6 9.52 -45.53 -21.84
N SER A 7 9.70 -44.53 -22.71
CA SER A 7 11.02 -43.87 -22.88
C SER A 7 10.95 -42.51 -23.59
N ILE A 8 9.86 -41.74 -23.44
CA ILE A 8 9.74 -40.43 -24.11
C ILE A 8 9.59 -39.25 -23.12
N ASN A 9 9.48 -39.51 -21.81
CA ASN A 9 9.15 -38.46 -20.83
C ASN A 9 10.31 -37.93 -19.97
N GLU A 10 11.53 -38.48 -20.01
CA GLU A 10 12.62 -37.98 -19.15
C GLU A 10 13.59 -37.03 -19.89
N GLU A 11 13.82 -37.23 -21.19
CA GLU A 11 14.72 -36.35 -21.96
C GLU A 11 14.10 -34.97 -22.27
N SER A 12 12.77 -34.91 -22.42
CA SER A 12 12.04 -33.66 -22.70
C SER A 12 11.92 -32.75 -21.47
N ILE A 13 11.80 -33.32 -20.26
CA ILE A 13 11.78 -32.57 -18.99
C ILE A 13 13.17 -31.99 -18.70
N ASN A 14 14.24 -32.78 -18.91
CA ASN A 14 15.61 -32.30 -18.75
C ASN A 14 15.97 -31.20 -19.77
N SER A 15 15.46 -31.28 -21.00
CA SER A 15 15.66 -30.24 -22.01
C SER A 15 14.98 -28.92 -21.65
N PHE A 16 13.81 -28.95 -21.00
CA PHE A 16 13.10 -27.74 -20.58
C PHE A 16 13.75 -27.09 -19.35
N GLU A 17 14.19 -27.89 -18.37
CA GLU A 17 14.97 -27.38 -17.23
C GLU A 17 16.32 -26.80 -17.65
N GLN A 18 16.97 -27.42 -18.63
CA GLN A 18 18.20 -26.91 -19.21
C GLN A 18 17.96 -25.60 -19.98
N PHE A 19 16.84 -25.50 -20.71
CA PHE A 19 16.41 -24.25 -21.34
C PHE A 19 16.13 -23.14 -20.32
N LEU A 20 15.51 -23.44 -19.17
CA LEU A 20 15.27 -22.47 -18.09
C LEU A 20 16.57 -21.99 -17.40
N LYS A 21 17.58 -22.87 -17.30
CA LYS A 21 18.92 -22.53 -16.80
C LYS A 21 19.73 -21.71 -17.80
N GLU A 22 19.65 -22.05 -19.10
CA GLU A 22 20.38 -21.35 -20.17
C GLU A 22 19.75 -20.00 -20.55
N SER A 23 18.45 -19.82 -20.34
CA SER A 23 17.72 -18.55 -20.59
C SER A 23 17.85 -17.52 -19.47
N GLY A 24 18.55 -17.83 -18.37
CA GLY A 24 18.70 -16.93 -17.21
C GLY A 24 17.42 -16.69 -16.41
N LEU A 25 16.30 -17.32 -16.79
CA LEU A 25 14.99 -17.18 -16.16
C LEU A 25 14.90 -17.90 -14.80
N ALA A 26 15.71 -18.94 -14.57
CA ALA A 26 15.76 -19.64 -13.29
C ALA A 26 16.28 -18.76 -12.12
N ASN A 27 17.03 -17.70 -12.40
CA ASN A 27 17.53 -16.77 -11.38
C ASN A 27 16.59 -15.59 -11.08
N GLN A 28 15.51 -15.41 -11.86
CA GLN A 28 14.55 -14.31 -11.65
C GLN A 28 13.38 -14.68 -10.72
N GLN A 29 13.15 -15.98 -10.47
CA GLN A 29 12.07 -16.45 -9.58
C GLN A 29 12.36 -16.21 -8.09
N ASN A 30 13.62 -15.99 -7.69
CA ASN A 30 13.99 -15.79 -6.28
C ASN A 30 13.76 -14.34 -5.76
N ASN A 31 13.28 -13.43 -6.61
CA ASN A 31 13.13 -12.01 -6.27
C ASN A 31 11.68 -11.49 -6.40
N ILE A 32 10.68 -12.37 -6.48
CA ILE A 32 9.27 -11.96 -6.54
C ILE A 32 8.67 -12.03 -5.14
N GLN A 33 8.32 -10.87 -4.57
CA GLN A 33 7.60 -10.79 -3.31
C GLN A 33 6.12 -10.55 -3.62
N ASN A 34 5.25 -11.46 -3.15
CA ASN A 34 3.80 -11.30 -3.27
C ASN A 34 3.27 -10.51 -2.07
N GLN A 35 2.37 -9.57 -2.35
CA GLN A 35 1.72 -8.75 -1.34
C GLN A 35 0.25 -8.55 -1.68
N ILE A 36 -0.57 -8.46 -0.64
CA ILE A 36 -2.00 -8.18 -0.79
C ILE A 36 -2.29 -6.82 -0.17
N THR A 37 -2.91 -5.96 -0.95
CA THR A 37 -3.36 -4.63 -0.51
C THR A 37 -4.87 -4.54 -0.62
N ILE A 38 -5.54 -4.23 0.48
CA ILE A 38 -6.98 -4.06 0.56
C ILE A 38 -7.29 -2.58 0.74
N ILE A 39 -8.01 -2.01 -0.21
CA ILE A 39 -8.41 -0.60 -0.24
C ILE A 39 -9.85 -0.49 0.24
N CYS A 40 -10.06 0.12 1.41
CA CYS A 40 -11.37 0.47 1.93
C CYS A 40 -11.74 1.86 1.42
N THR A 41 -12.75 1.98 0.55
CA THR A 41 -13.10 3.25 -0.11
C THR A 41 -14.55 3.66 0.17
N PRO A 42 -14.87 4.95 0.39
CA PRO A 42 -16.25 5.39 0.61
C PRO A 42 -17.12 5.29 -0.65
N ASN A 43 -16.54 5.50 -1.84
CA ASN A 43 -17.21 5.38 -3.13
C ASN A 43 -16.20 5.17 -4.28
N ASN A 44 -16.72 5.05 -5.51
CA ASN A 44 -15.92 4.81 -6.71
C ASN A 44 -15.10 6.03 -7.13
N ASP A 45 -15.66 7.23 -6.97
CA ASP A 45 -15.01 8.45 -7.39
C ASP A 45 -13.73 8.67 -6.56
N THR A 46 -13.81 8.50 -5.23
CA THR A 46 -12.65 8.54 -4.34
C THR A 46 -11.60 7.49 -4.71
N LEU A 47 -12.03 6.26 -5.01
CA LEU A 47 -11.12 5.18 -5.42
C LEU A 47 -10.42 5.53 -6.73
N GLN A 48 -11.17 6.00 -7.72
CA GLN A 48 -10.62 6.35 -9.02
C GLN A 48 -9.62 7.51 -8.90
N THR A 49 -9.98 8.57 -8.18
CA THR A 49 -9.07 9.71 -7.93
C THR A 49 -7.80 9.24 -7.22
N PHE A 50 -7.94 8.40 -6.18
CA PHE A 50 -6.80 7.81 -5.48
C PHE A 50 -5.89 7.03 -6.45
N LEU A 51 -6.47 6.17 -7.27
CA LEU A 51 -5.72 5.35 -8.21
C LEU A 51 -5.03 6.20 -9.27
N GLU A 52 -5.69 7.21 -9.84
CA GLU A 52 -5.09 8.14 -10.82
C GLU A 52 -3.94 8.96 -10.23
N CYS A 53 -4.03 9.34 -8.95
CA CYS A 53 -2.96 10.03 -8.24
C CYS A 53 -1.76 9.10 -7.96
N CYS A 54 -2.01 7.90 -7.45
CA CYS A 54 -0.98 6.99 -6.94
C CYS A 54 -0.42 6.02 -7.99
N PHE A 55 -1.17 5.74 -9.05
CA PHE A 55 -0.83 4.77 -10.10
C PHE A 55 -1.14 5.41 -11.46
N LYS A 56 -0.19 5.34 -12.40
CA LYS A 56 -0.25 6.11 -13.66
C LYS A 56 -1.61 6.02 -14.38
N PRO A 57 -2.03 7.08 -15.10
CA PRO A 57 -3.17 7.00 -16.02
C PRO A 57 -2.88 5.94 -17.10
N GLY A 58 -3.65 4.85 -17.07
CA GLY A 58 -3.59 3.76 -18.05
C GLY A 58 -3.08 2.39 -17.55
N GLY A 59 -2.70 2.24 -16.28
CA GLY A 59 -2.13 0.98 -15.76
C GLY A 59 -3.08 0.06 -14.98
N ALA A 60 -4.04 0.63 -14.24
CA ALA A 60 -4.92 -0.16 -13.38
C ALA A 60 -6.32 0.48 -13.31
N THR A 61 -7.32 -0.18 -13.90
CA THR A 61 -8.73 0.14 -13.63
C THR A 61 -9.23 -0.79 -12.53
N LEU A 62 -9.39 -0.27 -11.33
CA LEU A 62 -10.03 -0.98 -10.22
C LEU A 62 -11.45 -0.44 -10.11
N ASN A 63 -12.41 -1.24 -10.56
CA ASN A 63 -13.82 -0.87 -10.44
C ASN A 63 -14.34 -1.43 -9.13
N TYR A 64 -14.80 -0.55 -8.25
CA TYR A 64 -15.71 -0.94 -7.19
C TYR A 64 -17.05 -1.26 -7.84
N LEU A 65 -17.44 -2.53 -7.77
CA LEU A 65 -18.82 -2.94 -8.00
C LEU A 65 -19.51 -2.97 -6.63
N ASP A 66 -20.84 -3.09 -6.56
CA ASP A 66 -21.55 -3.39 -5.30
C ASP A 66 -21.08 -4.73 -4.63
N THR A 67 -20.07 -5.37 -5.21
CA THR A 67 -19.32 -6.55 -4.80
C THR A 67 -17.81 -6.25 -4.81
N LEU A 68 -17.05 -6.97 -3.98
CA LEU A 68 -15.59 -6.90 -3.85
C LEU A 68 -14.86 -6.71 -5.21
N GLY A 69 -14.18 -5.57 -5.39
CA GLY A 69 -13.42 -5.28 -6.61
C GLY A 69 -12.02 -5.90 -6.57
N TYR A 70 -11.47 -6.32 -7.71
CA TYR A 70 -10.15 -6.96 -7.82
C TYR A 70 -9.32 -6.37 -8.96
N ASN A 71 -8.02 -6.19 -8.72
CA ASN A 71 -7.00 -5.86 -9.72
C ASN A 71 -5.65 -6.45 -9.26
N SER A 72 -4.74 -6.73 -10.18
CA SER A 72 -3.38 -7.17 -9.88
C SER A 72 -2.40 -6.31 -10.66
N THR A 73 -1.41 -5.76 -9.97
CA THR A 73 -0.31 -5.04 -10.62
C THR A 73 1.04 -5.65 -10.22
N SER A 74 1.99 -5.63 -11.14
CA SER A 74 3.39 -5.91 -10.83
C SER A 74 4.16 -4.61 -10.82
N LEU A 75 4.85 -4.34 -9.72
CA LEU A 75 5.79 -3.24 -9.58
C LEU A 75 7.20 -3.80 -9.62
N VAL A 76 7.95 -3.48 -10.68
CA VAL A 76 9.38 -3.77 -10.75
C VAL A 76 10.10 -2.61 -10.07
N TYR A 77 10.94 -2.90 -9.09
CA TYR A 77 11.80 -1.88 -8.50
C TYR A 77 13.25 -2.31 -8.44
N GLU A 78 14.13 -1.33 -8.61
CA GLU A 78 15.56 -1.52 -8.48
C GLU A 78 15.92 -1.23 -7.02
N GLN A 79 16.22 -2.27 -6.25
CA GLN A 79 16.69 -2.10 -4.89
C GLN A 79 18.18 -1.80 -4.97
N ASN A 80 18.57 -0.54 -4.77
CA ASN A 80 19.95 -0.22 -4.44
C ASN A 80 20.17 -0.72 -3.01
N ILE A 81 20.65 -1.96 -2.88
CA ILE A 81 21.14 -2.47 -1.60
C ILE A 81 22.37 -1.64 -1.26
N ILE A 82 22.19 -0.62 -0.44
CA ILE A 82 23.29 -0.03 0.33
C ILE A 82 23.37 -0.92 1.57
N ASP A 83 24.25 -1.92 1.52
CA ASP A 83 24.60 -2.71 2.70
C ASP A 83 25.26 -1.77 3.72
N ASP A 84 24.47 -1.20 4.64
CA ASP A 84 24.98 -0.45 5.79
C ASP A 84 25.69 -1.36 6.84
N GLU A 85 25.96 -2.64 6.51
CA GLU A 85 26.69 -3.59 7.36
C GLU A 85 28.02 -4.12 6.76
N ILE A 86 28.58 -3.51 5.71
CA ILE A 86 29.98 -3.77 5.28
C ILE A 86 30.91 -2.59 5.63
N HIS A 87 30.73 -2.02 6.82
CA HIS A 87 31.74 -1.14 7.43
C HIS A 87 32.39 -1.78 8.65
N ALA A 88 32.92 -2.99 8.47
CA ALA A 88 34.00 -3.50 9.30
C ALA A 88 34.72 -4.67 8.61
N THR A 89 35.41 -4.42 7.50
CA THR A 89 36.82 -4.87 7.30
C THR A 89 37.29 -4.68 5.86
N ASN A 90 38.43 -3.99 5.76
CA ASN A 90 39.48 -4.13 4.73
C ASN A 90 39.26 -3.49 3.36
N ASN A 91 39.87 -2.30 3.21
CA ASN A 91 40.68 -1.86 2.07
C ASN A 91 40.74 -2.83 0.87
N ILE A 92 39.86 -2.63 -0.11
CA ILE A 92 40.15 -2.97 -1.51
C ILE A 92 39.65 -1.79 -2.35
N GLU A 93 40.60 -1.05 -2.92
CA GLU A 93 40.34 -0.17 -4.06
C GLU A 93 39.87 -1.03 -5.23
N GLY A 94 38.61 -0.89 -5.62
CA GLY A 94 38.03 -1.65 -6.72
C GLY A 94 36.63 -1.12 -7.05
N LYS A 95 36.52 -0.50 -8.21
CA LYS A 95 35.25 -0.21 -8.88
C LYS A 95 34.42 -1.50 -9.03
N ASP A 96 33.11 -1.29 -9.09
CA ASP A 96 32.10 -2.21 -9.63
C ASP A 96 31.77 -3.43 -8.77
N LEU A 97 30.75 -3.26 -7.92
CA LEU A 97 29.74 -4.27 -7.61
C LEU A 97 28.51 -3.57 -6.99
N VAL A 98 27.86 -2.71 -7.79
CA VAL A 98 26.43 -2.41 -7.55
C VAL A 98 25.68 -3.59 -8.13
N VAL A 99 25.47 -4.64 -7.34
CA VAL A 99 24.51 -5.69 -7.71
C VAL A 99 23.13 -5.09 -7.51
N ALA A 100 22.59 -4.44 -8.54
CA ALA A 100 21.18 -4.07 -8.57
C ALA A 100 20.36 -5.37 -8.66
N ASN A 101 20.04 -5.93 -7.50
CA ASN A 101 19.04 -6.98 -7.41
C ASN A 101 17.69 -6.30 -7.57
N ASN A 102 17.13 -6.38 -8.77
CA ASN A 102 15.77 -5.94 -9.01
C ASN A 102 14.84 -6.89 -8.24
N LEU A 103 14.17 -6.38 -7.21
CA LEU A 103 13.08 -7.09 -6.55
C LEU A 103 11.80 -6.70 -7.28
N ILE A 104 11.00 -7.70 -7.64
CA ILE A 104 9.71 -7.49 -8.27
C ILE A 104 8.67 -7.68 -7.18
N LEU A 105 7.99 -6.60 -6.80
CA LEU A 105 6.85 -6.69 -5.90
C LEU A 105 5.60 -6.93 -6.75
N GLN A 106 4.99 -8.10 -6.61
CA GLN A 106 3.68 -8.37 -7.19
C GLN A 106 2.63 -8.07 -6.14
N THR A 107 1.76 -7.09 -6.41
CA THR A 107 0.71 -6.69 -5.47
C THR A 107 -0.67 -6.92 -6.06
N GLU A 108 -1.45 -7.71 -5.35
CA GLU A 108 -2.88 -7.86 -5.59
C GLU A 108 -3.63 -6.78 -4.83
N PHE A 109 -4.51 -6.07 -5.52
CA PHE A 109 -5.38 -5.05 -4.94
C PHE A 109 -6.82 -5.55 -4.89
N TYR A 110 -7.40 -5.47 -3.71
CA TYR A 110 -8.82 -5.70 -3.47
C TYR A 110 -9.45 -4.37 -3.02
N SER A 111 -10.66 -4.06 -3.49
CA SER A 111 -11.43 -2.92 -2.97
C SER A 111 -12.72 -3.38 -2.32
N ILE A 112 -13.03 -2.73 -1.20
CA ILE A 112 -14.22 -2.98 -0.39
C ILE A 112 -14.78 -1.67 0.13
N LYS A 113 -16.04 -1.68 0.58
CA LYS A 113 -16.73 -0.47 0.98
C LYS A 113 -16.22 0.03 2.32
N HIS A 114 -16.10 1.34 2.45
CA HIS A 114 -15.98 2.01 3.74
C HIS A 114 -17.29 2.72 4.10
N PRO A 115 -17.83 2.55 5.33
CA PRO A 115 -17.36 1.68 6.39
C PRO A 115 -17.55 0.18 6.07
N LEU A 116 -16.74 -0.66 6.71
CA LEU A 116 -16.71 -2.10 6.46
C LEU A 116 -18.00 -2.79 6.91
N ASP A 117 -18.52 -3.67 6.05
CA ASP A 117 -19.57 -4.63 6.39
C ASP A 117 -19.00 -6.03 6.61
N THR A 118 -19.62 -6.76 7.53
CA THR A 118 -19.32 -8.15 7.87
C THR A 118 -19.41 -9.10 6.67
N GLN A 119 -20.38 -8.93 5.77
CA GLN A 119 -20.55 -9.80 4.60
C GLN A 119 -19.40 -9.69 3.58
N GLU A 120 -18.92 -8.48 3.34
CA GLU A 120 -17.78 -8.24 2.44
C GLU A 120 -16.50 -8.87 3.02
N LEU A 121 -16.33 -8.81 4.34
CA LEU A 121 -15.20 -9.43 5.03
C LEU A 121 -15.26 -10.96 5.01
N GLU A 122 -16.44 -11.57 5.17
CA GLU A 122 -16.61 -13.01 5.00
C GLU A 122 -16.18 -13.45 3.60
N THR A 123 -16.60 -12.71 2.58
CA THR A 123 -16.20 -12.98 1.18
C THR A 123 -14.68 -12.85 1.01
N LEU A 124 -14.09 -11.79 1.56
CA LEU A 124 -12.64 -11.57 1.52
C LEU A 124 -11.88 -12.68 2.25
N SER A 125 -12.39 -13.19 3.38
CA SER A 125 -11.76 -14.28 4.13
C SER A 125 -11.64 -15.58 3.32
N LEU A 126 -12.63 -15.85 2.45
CA LEU A 126 -12.61 -17.02 1.57
C LEU A 126 -11.54 -16.89 0.49
N LEU A 127 -11.31 -15.67 -0.02
CA LEU A 127 -10.27 -15.39 -1.02
C LEU A 127 -8.86 -15.43 -0.42
N LEU A 128 -8.73 -15.03 0.85
CA LEU A 128 -7.45 -14.95 1.56
C LEU A 128 -7.14 -16.22 2.37
N LYS A 129 -7.80 -17.34 2.10
CA LYS A 129 -7.70 -18.55 2.94
C LYS A 129 -6.33 -19.23 2.87
N ASP A 130 -5.66 -19.14 1.72
CA ASP A 130 -4.38 -19.82 1.48
C ASP A 130 -3.17 -18.86 1.55
N THR A 131 -3.35 -17.66 2.13
CA THR A 131 -2.34 -16.59 2.16
C THR A 131 -1.76 -16.37 3.56
N ASP A 132 -1.43 -17.46 4.26
CA ASP A 132 -0.98 -17.44 5.66
C ASP A 132 0.42 -16.81 5.85
N GLU A 133 1.24 -16.75 4.80
CA GLU A 133 2.59 -16.13 4.84
C GLU A 133 2.64 -14.72 4.24
N THR A 134 1.52 -14.23 3.66
CA THR A 134 1.51 -12.94 2.96
C THR A 134 1.16 -11.79 3.90
N SER A 135 2.01 -10.76 3.97
CA SER A 135 1.69 -9.53 4.70
C SER A 135 0.54 -8.79 4.02
N ILE A 136 -0.50 -8.46 4.78
CA ILE A 136 -1.67 -7.76 4.25
C ILE A 136 -1.56 -6.26 4.58
N GLN A 137 -1.60 -5.42 3.55
CA GLN A 137 -1.69 -3.96 3.74
C GLN A 137 -3.13 -3.49 3.63
N TRP A 138 -3.58 -2.73 4.62
CA TRP A 138 -4.91 -2.12 4.65
C TRP A 138 -4.79 -0.62 4.41
N TRP A 139 -5.38 -0.17 3.31
CA TRP A 139 -5.42 1.23 2.90
C TRP A 139 -6.84 1.74 3.08
N VAL A 140 -7.06 2.59 4.08
CA VAL A 140 -8.38 3.19 4.33
C VAL A 140 -8.41 4.57 3.70
N LEU A 141 -9.38 4.81 2.81
CA LEU A 141 -9.54 6.09 2.13
C LEU A 141 -10.62 6.93 2.83
N LEU A 142 -10.32 8.21 3.02
CA LEU A 142 -11.25 9.28 3.34
C LEU A 142 -11.22 10.30 2.21
N ASP A 143 -12.26 11.13 2.11
CA ASP A 143 -12.38 12.10 1.02
C ASP A 143 -12.93 13.43 1.50
N TRP A 144 -12.07 14.46 1.49
CA TRP A 144 -12.43 15.81 1.92
C TRP A 144 -13.51 16.48 1.06
N SER A 145 -13.79 15.97 -0.14
CA SER A 145 -14.86 16.46 -1.00
C SER A 145 -16.26 15.94 -0.61
N ILE A 146 -16.33 14.80 0.11
CA ILE A 146 -17.61 14.21 0.54
C ILE A 146 -18.11 14.98 1.78
N GLY A 147 -19.41 15.30 1.79
CA GLY A 147 -20.04 15.91 2.97
C GLY A 147 -20.11 14.95 4.16
N ASP A 148 -19.99 15.50 5.38
CA ASP A 148 -20.12 14.79 6.66
C ASP A 148 -18.85 14.10 7.22
N GLN A 149 -17.76 14.86 7.25
CA GLN A 149 -16.53 14.52 7.98
C GLN A 149 -16.75 14.28 9.49
N SER A 150 -17.91 14.67 10.03
CA SER A 150 -18.22 14.49 11.45
C SER A 150 -18.33 13.00 11.83
N CYS A 151 -18.64 12.14 10.86
CA CYS A 151 -18.74 10.70 11.04
C CYS A 151 -17.40 9.95 10.91
N TRP A 152 -16.36 10.58 10.35
CA TRP A 152 -15.07 9.93 10.04
C TRP A 152 -14.45 9.22 11.25
N LEU A 153 -14.39 9.91 12.39
CA LEU A 153 -13.73 9.37 13.57
C LEU A 153 -14.40 8.09 14.09
N ASN A 154 -15.72 8.04 14.05
CA ASN A 154 -16.49 6.87 14.48
C ASN A 154 -16.33 5.73 13.47
N GLN A 155 -16.41 6.05 12.17
CA GLN A 155 -16.26 5.07 11.10
C GLN A 155 -14.85 4.46 11.09
N ILE A 156 -13.79 5.28 11.11
CA ILE A 156 -12.39 4.80 11.12
C ILE A 156 -12.12 3.96 12.36
N LYS A 157 -12.56 4.42 13.54
CA LYS A 157 -12.40 3.66 14.79
C LYS A 157 -13.07 2.29 14.70
N SER A 158 -14.26 2.21 14.10
CA SER A 158 -14.94 0.93 13.88
C SER A 158 -14.16 0.07 12.89
N THR A 159 -13.79 0.63 11.73
CA THR A 159 -13.03 -0.05 10.69
C THR A 159 -11.72 -0.62 11.20
N PHE A 160 -10.93 0.15 11.96
CA PHE A 160 -9.66 -0.31 12.48
C PHE A 160 -9.82 -1.49 13.45
N LYS A 161 -10.84 -1.46 14.30
CA LYS A 161 -11.17 -2.59 15.19
C LYS A 161 -11.59 -3.83 14.41
N THR A 162 -12.47 -3.66 13.42
CA THR A 162 -12.94 -4.76 12.59
C THR A 162 -11.78 -5.41 11.83
N ILE A 163 -10.84 -4.61 11.32
CA ILE A 163 -9.65 -5.12 10.63
C ILE A 163 -8.70 -5.82 11.61
N GLU A 164 -8.48 -5.26 12.80
CA GLU A 164 -7.68 -5.90 13.86
C GLU A 164 -8.28 -7.27 14.26
N GLU A 165 -9.60 -7.36 14.38
CA GLU A 165 -10.30 -8.62 14.64
C GLU A 165 -10.19 -9.61 13.47
N PHE A 166 -10.33 -9.14 12.23
CA PHE A 166 -10.18 -9.94 11.01
C PHE A 166 -8.77 -10.52 10.86
N ASN A 167 -7.74 -9.76 11.20
CA ASN A 167 -6.34 -10.14 11.03
C ASN A 167 -5.68 -10.66 12.32
N LYS A 168 -6.46 -11.12 13.32
CA LYS A 168 -5.94 -11.55 14.63
C LYS A 168 -4.78 -12.56 14.58
N HIS A 169 -4.65 -13.30 13.48
CA HIS A 169 -3.63 -14.33 13.26
C HIS A 169 -2.68 -14.03 12.08
N LYS A 170 -2.76 -12.84 11.49
CA LYS A 170 -1.98 -12.45 10.30
C LYS A 170 -1.15 -11.21 10.59
N THR A 171 -0.02 -11.06 9.89
CA THR A 171 0.73 -9.80 9.91
C THR A 171 0.04 -8.81 8.98
N TYR A 172 -0.24 -7.61 9.50
CA TYR A 172 -0.92 -6.58 8.74
C TYR A 172 -0.37 -5.19 9.04
N GLU A 173 -0.58 -4.28 8.10
CA GLU A 173 -0.22 -2.87 8.26
C GLU A 173 -1.35 -1.95 7.85
N PHE A 174 -1.38 -0.75 8.45
CA PHE A 174 -2.38 0.26 8.18
C PHE A 174 -1.79 1.51 7.55
N THR A 175 -2.46 2.02 6.52
CA THR A 175 -2.27 3.37 6.03
C THR A 175 -3.61 4.05 5.86
N LEU A 176 -3.76 5.23 6.48
CA LEU A 176 -4.91 6.09 6.29
C LEU A 176 -4.57 7.14 5.24
N TRP A 177 -5.35 7.16 4.16
CA TRP A 177 -5.22 8.11 3.06
C TRP A 177 -6.41 9.06 3.07
N THR A 178 -6.16 10.36 2.91
CA THR A 178 -7.23 11.35 2.72
C THR A 178 -7.08 11.99 1.35
N VAL A 179 -8.05 11.75 0.48
CA VAL A 179 -8.07 12.24 -0.89
C VAL A 179 -8.74 13.62 -0.95
N ASN A 180 -8.46 14.39 -2.00
CA ASN A 180 -9.06 15.69 -2.28
C ASN A 180 -8.81 16.73 -1.18
N SER A 181 -7.65 16.68 -0.53
CA SER A 181 -7.35 17.50 0.66
C SER A 181 -7.33 19.01 0.38
N GLU A 182 -7.18 19.44 -0.87
CA GLU A 182 -7.36 20.84 -1.28
C GLU A 182 -8.78 21.37 -1.00
N HIS A 183 -9.79 20.49 -0.94
CA HIS A 183 -11.17 20.85 -0.62
C HIS A 183 -11.31 21.41 0.81
N MET A 184 -10.34 21.18 1.70
CA MET A 184 -10.30 21.82 3.01
C MET A 184 -10.39 23.35 2.91
N TYR A 185 -9.70 23.95 1.93
CA TYR A 185 -9.72 25.41 1.74
C TYR A 185 -11.08 25.90 1.21
N SER A 186 -11.73 25.10 0.36
CA SER A 186 -13.09 25.37 -0.12
C SER A 186 -14.11 25.29 1.02
N LEU A 187 -13.97 24.30 1.91
CA LEU A 187 -14.82 24.17 3.10
C LEU A 187 -14.66 25.38 4.03
N GLN A 188 -13.43 25.78 4.32
CA GLN A 188 -13.14 26.95 5.16
C GLN A 188 -13.71 28.25 4.59
N ARG A 189 -13.69 28.42 3.26
CA ARG A 189 -14.17 29.62 2.59
C ARG A 189 -15.69 29.69 2.53
N ASN A 190 -16.35 28.56 2.29
CA ASN A 190 -17.76 28.53 1.93
C ASN A 190 -18.68 28.20 3.12
N PHE A 191 -18.15 27.62 4.20
CA PHE A 191 -18.96 27.16 5.34
C PHE A 191 -18.38 27.66 6.67
N GLY A 192 -19.14 28.46 7.41
CA GLY A 192 -18.70 29.02 8.70
C GLY A 192 -18.44 27.98 9.81
N LEU A 193 -18.99 26.76 9.67
CA LEU A 193 -18.72 25.63 10.57
C LEU A 193 -17.27 25.14 10.46
N TRP A 194 -16.64 25.33 9.30
CA TRP A 194 -15.32 24.82 8.97
C TRP A 194 -14.23 25.85 9.29
N SER A 195 -14.17 26.29 10.55
CA SER A 195 -13.10 27.19 10.97
C SER A 195 -11.73 26.49 11.00
N PHE A 196 -10.65 27.27 10.98
CA PHE A 196 -9.29 26.76 11.14
C PHE A 196 -9.14 25.83 12.36
N SER A 197 -9.77 26.17 13.49
CA SER A 197 -9.76 25.35 14.71
C SER A 197 -10.41 23.98 14.52
N HIS A 198 -11.51 23.89 13.76
CA HIS A 198 -12.17 22.62 13.47
C HIS A 198 -11.31 21.73 12.57
N MET A 199 -10.67 22.31 11.55
CA MET A 199 -9.74 21.58 10.68
C MET A 199 -8.55 21.03 11.47
N ASN A 200 -7.94 21.86 12.31
CA ASN A 200 -6.83 21.41 13.16
C ASN A 200 -7.28 20.31 14.13
N PHE A 201 -8.47 20.42 14.70
CA PHE A 201 -9.01 19.37 15.58
C PHE A 201 -9.14 18.03 14.85
N ILE A 202 -9.70 18.03 13.63
CA ILE A 202 -9.82 16.81 12.82
C ILE A 202 -8.43 16.26 12.48
N GLN A 203 -7.53 17.10 11.97
CA GLN A 203 -6.16 16.67 11.65
C GLN A 203 -5.46 16.09 12.87
N GLN A 204 -5.43 16.78 14.02
CA GLN A 204 -4.83 16.29 15.26
C GLN A 204 -5.45 14.98 15.73
N THR A 205 -6.77 14.82 15.58
CA THR A 205 -7.45 13.59 15.96
C THR A 205 -7.08 12.44 15.04
N LEU A 206 -7.02 12.66 13.72
CA LEU A 206 -6.55 11.66 12.75
C LEU A 206 -5.10 11.25 13.02
N ARG A 207 -4.22 12.22 13.31
CA ARG A 207 -2.82 11.96 13.71
C ARG A 207 -2.74 11.08 14.96
N SER A 208 -3.51 11.44 15.99
CA SER A 208 -3.56 10.69 17.24
C SER A 208 -4.12 9.27 17.05
N LEU A 209 -5.09 9.11 16.16
CA LEU A 209 -5.67 7.82 15.81
C LEU A 209 -4.64 6.96 15.06
N CYS A 210 -3.97 7.50 14.04
CA CYS A 210 -2.93 6.77 13.33
C CYS A 210 -1.80 6.34 14.25
N LEU A 211 -1.34 7.22 15.16
CA LEU A 211 -0.34 6.86 16.17
C LEU A 211 -0.82 5.70 17.07
N LYS A 212 -2.08 5.74 17.51
CA LYS A 212 -2.65 4.69 18.37
C LYS A 212 -2.67 3.32 17.68
N PHE A 213 -2.90 3.29 16.37
CA PHE A 213 -3.02 2.06 15.59
C PHE A 213 -1.76 1.74 14.77
N ASN A 214 -0.64 2.41 15.07
CA ASN A 214 0.62 2.27 14.33
C ASN A 214 0.47 2.38 12.81
N ALA A 215 -0.35 3.34 12.36
CA ALA A 215 -0.67 3.58 10.96
C ALA A 215 0.07 4.81 10.42
N SER A 216 0.32 4.82 9.12
CA SER A 216 0.72 6.04 8.40
C SER A 216 -0.52 6.92 8.11
N LEU A 217 -0.32 8.24 8.00
CA LEU A 217 -1.35 9.21 7.58
C LEU A 217 -0.86 9.99 6.37
N ILE A 218 -1.61 9.98 5.28
CA ILE A 218 -1.18 10.54 4.00
C ILE A 218 -2.32 11.35 3.38
N TYR A 219 -2.04 12.58 2.99
CA TYR A 219 -3.00 13.46 2.32
C TYR A 219 -2.63 13.57 0.84
N ILE A 220 -3.63 13.43 -0.03
CA ILE A 220 -3.51 13.60 -1.47
C ILE A 220 -4.22 14.89 -1.84
N ASP A 221 -3.40 15.89 -2.15
CA ASP A 221 -3.84 17.12 -2.82
C ASP A 221 -3.81 16.85 -4.34
N THR A 222 -4.97 16.84 -4.98
CA THR A 222 -5.09 16.49 -6.41
C THR A 222 -4.49 17.56 -7.33
N THR A 223 -4.19 18.74 -6.79
CA THR A 223 -3.54 19.82 -7.54
C THR A 223 -2.02 19.69 -7.56
N GLU A 224 -1.45 18.81 -6.73
CA GLU A 224 -0.03 18.50 -6.71
C GLU A 224 0.38 17.51 -7.81
N SER A 225 1.69 17.39 -8.04
CA SER A 225 2.25 16.46 -9.04
C SER A 225 1.96 15.00 -8.69
N HIS A 226 1.39 14.26 -9.64
CA HIS A 226 1.21 12.78 -9.55
C HIS A 226 2.51 12.05 -9.20
N ALA A 227 3.68 12.55 -9.63
CA ALA A 227 4.97 11.91 -9.33
C ALA A 227 5.26 11.85 -7.83
N LYS A 228 4.80 12.84 -7.06
CA LYS A 228 4.94 12.87 -5.59
C LYS A 228 4.10 11.75 -4.97
N HIS A 229 2.82 11.67 -5.35
CA HIS A 229 1.88 10.68 -4.82
C HIS A 229 2.24 9.26 -5.23
N GLN A 230 2.76 9.07 -6.44
CA GLN A 230 3.32 7.80 -6.92
C GLN A 230 4.53 7.35 -6.09
N CYS A 231 5.46 8.26 -5.80
CA CYS A 231 6.62 7.96 -4.97
C CYS A 231 6.20 7.54 -3.55
N ILE A 232 5.23 8.24 -2.96
CA ILE A 232 4.70 7.90 -1.64
C ILE A 232 3.98 6.53 -1.66
N ALA A 233 3.11 6.29 -2.66
CA ALA A 233 2.41 5.01 -2.79
C ALA A 233 3.40 3.84 -2.97
N GLN A 234 4.46 4.04 -3.75
CA GLN A 234 5.53 3.07 -3.89
C GLN A 234 6.24 2.83 -2.56
N ALA A 235 6.58 3.88 -1.81
CA ALA A 235 7.23 3.74 -0.50
C ALA A 235 6.34 3.01 0.53
N VAL A 236 5.02 3.21 0.47
CA VAL A 236 4.07 2.43 1.30
C VAL A 236 4.08 0.96 0.89
N LEU A 237 3.98 0.66 -0.41
CA LEU A 237 3.96 -0.72 -0.91
C LEU A 237 5.25 -1.47 -0.58
N THR A 238 6.41 -0.82 -0.67
CA THR A 238 7.70 -1.45 -0.35
C THR A 238 8.07 -1.41 1.13
N ASN A 239 7.15 -0.98 2.01
CA ASN A 239 7.40 -0.76 3.44
C ASN A 239 8.57 0.21 3.75
N CYS A 240 8.95 1.06 2.79
CA CYS A 240 9.99 2.07 2.93
C CYS A 240 9.45 3.43 3.41
N ILE A 241 8.15 3.56 3.66
CA ILE A 241 7.54 4.83 4.06
C ILE A 241 8.19 5.44 5.32
N GLU A 242 8.75 4.61 6.19
CA GLU A 242 9.45 5.03 7.42
C GLU A 242 10.68 5.92 7.16
N SER A 243 11.33 5.78 5.99
CA SER A 243 12.48 6.63 5.62
C SER A 243 12.04 7.95 4.98
N THR A 244 10.74 8.14 4.75
CA THR A 244 10.23 9.35 4.13
C THR A 244 10.11 10.48 5.16
N THR A 245 10.57 11.68 4.80
CA THR A 245 10.49 12.85 5.67
C THR A 245 9.02 13.20 5.95
N PRO A 246 8.62 13.34 7.23
CA PRO A 246 7.27 13.79 7.57
C PRO A 246 7.00 15.21 7.06
N GLU A 247 5.80 15.44 6.52
CA GLU A 247 5.27 16.76 6.17
C GLU A 247 4.06 17.05 7.06
N MET A 248 4.16 18.10 7.88
CA MET A 248 3.10 18.47 8.83
C MET A 248 2.71 19.94 8.74
N VAL A 249 3.39 20.72 7.89
CA VAL A 249 3.23 22.17 7.78
C VAL A 249 2.13 22.47 6.78
N ASN A 250 2.20 21.90 5.58
CA ASN A 250 1.13 22.05 4.61
C ASN A 250 -0.09 21.20 5.00
N SER A 251 -1.19 21.88 5.30
CA SER A 251 -2.43 21.26 5.76
C SER A 251 -3.08 20.34 4.71
N SER A 252 -2.94 20.65 3.42
CA SER A 252 -3.45 19.78 2.35
C SER A 252 -2.48 18.66 1.98
N SER A 253 -1.21 18.71 2.42
CA SER A 253 -0.19 17.75 1.96
C SER A 253 0.50 17.04 3.11
N ILE A 254 -0.25 16.75 4.18
CA ILE A 254 0.25 16.03 5.35
C ILE A 254 0.76 14.64 4.96
N LEU A 255 1.96 14.31 5.43
CA LEU A 255 2.56 12.98 5.38
C LEU A 255 3.15 12.66 6.74
N ILE A 256 2.61 11.62 7.38
CA ILE A 256 3.14 11.10 8.64
C ILE A 256 3.40 9.62 8.44
N PRO A 257 4.67 9.20 8.34
CA PRO A 257 5.00 7.80 8.25
C PRO A 257 4.69 7.09 9.57
N LYS A 258 4.35 5.80 9.50
CA LYS A 258 4.33 4.92 10.68
C LYS A 258 5.71 4.97 11.36
N ILE A 259 5.73 5.00 12.69
CA ILE A 259 6.98 5.07 13.46
C ILE A 259 7.15 3.77 14.23
N LYS A 260 8.21 3.01 13.96
CA LYS A 260 8.54 1.81 14.75
C LYS A 260 8.94 2.12 16.20
N THR A 261 9.27 3.37 16.52
CA THR A 261 9.78 3.80 17.83
C THR A 261 8.98 4.97 18.42
N HIS A 262 8.38 4.74 19.58
CA HIS A 262 7.37 5.56 20.28
C HIS A 262 7.72 7.01 20.67
N LEU A 263 8.84 7.62 20.23
CA LEU A 263 9.43 8.75 20.97
C LEU A 263 9.51 10.13 20.28
N VAL A 264 9.07 10.33 19.03
CA VAL A 264 9.43 11.58 18.33
C VAL A 264 8.30 12.54 17.90
N LEU A 265 7.03 12.14 17.72
CA LEU A 265 6.06 13.04 17.04
C LEU A 265 4.96 13.71 17.90
N LEU A 266 5.08 13.75 19.24
CA LEU A 266 4.13 14.49 20.09
C LEU A 266 4.68 15.79 20.69
N LYS A 267 5.73 16.37 20.10
CA LYS A 267 6.07 17.77 20.36
C LYS A 267 5.50 18.61 19.22
N PHE A 268 4.66 19.58 19.62
CA PHE A 268 3.96 20.63 18.85
C PHE A 268 2.51 20.32 18.46
#